data_AF-G7EFL8-F1
#
_entry.id   AF-G7EFL8-F1
#
_cell.length_a   1.000
_cell.length_b   1.000
_cell.length_c   1.000
_cell.angle_alpha   90.00
_cell.angle_beta   90.00
_cell.angle_gamma   90.00
#
_symmetry.space_group_name_H-M   'P 1'
#
loop_
_entity.id
_entity.type
_entity.pdbx_description
1 polymer ?
#
loop_
_entity_poly.entity_id
_entity_poly.type
_entity_poly.pdbx_seq_one_letter_code
_entity_poly.pdbx_strand_id
1 'polypeptide(L)'
;MSIDKTFKGDLNASSQGEMLSAMTPSQGSAGYVAIEQVIGELEGKKGSFVLQHFGTMDKGQDSLILNVIPDSGTNELEGLTGSMKIRIENGVHHYDFQYTL
;
A
#
# COMPACT_ATOMS: atom_id res chain seq x y z
N MET A 1 -0.67 -5.85 14.04
CA MET A 1 -1.61 -4.71 14.16
C MET A 1 -2.54 -4.76 12.96
N SER A 2 -3.85 -4.58 13.14
CA SER A 2 -4.76 -4.44 11.99
C SER A 2 -4.56 -3.08 11.33
N ILE A 3 -4.75 -3.04 10.02
CA ILE A 3 -4.77 -1.81 9.24
C ILE A 3 -6.10 -1.76 8.50
N ASP A 4 -6.78 -0.62 8.62
CA ASP A 4 -7.99 -0.29 7.86
C ASP A 4 -7.73 1.04 7.14
N LYS A 5 -7.86 1.07 5.81
CA LYS A 5 -7.65 2.29 5.02
C LYS A 5 -8.85 2.61 4.15
N THR A 6 -8.93 3.88 3.78
CA THR A 6 -9.83 4.38 2.75
C THR A 6 -9.01 5.21 1.76
N PHE A 7 -9.11 4.86 0.49
CA PHE A 7 -8.53 5.58 -0.64
C PHE A 7 -9.61 6.40 -1.32
N LYS A 8 -9.23 7.59 -1.82
CA LYS A 8 -10.11 8.49 -2.56
C LYS A 8 -9.39 9.00 -3.80
N GLY A 9 -10.16 9.38 -4.83
CA GLY A 9 -9.63 9.79 -6.13
C GLY A 9 -9.76 8.67 -7.15
N ASP A 10 -8.74 8.50 -8.00
CA ASP A 10 -8.75 7.48 -9.05
C ASP A 10 -8.81 6.05 -8.49
N LEU A 11 -8.19 5.83 -7.31
CA LEU A 11 -8.48 4.67 -6.47
C LEU A 11 -9.51 5.08 -5.41
N ASN A 12 -10.75 4.61 -5.58
CA ASN A 12 -11.85 4.77 -4.63
C ASN A 12 -12.15 3.41 -4.00
N ALA A 13 -11.51 3.13 -2.87
CA ALA A 13 -11.50 1.79 -2.28
C ALA A 13 -11.34 1.82 -0.76
N SER A 14 -11.67 0.70 -0.13
CA SER A 14 -11.26 0.41 1.25
C SER A 14 -10.28 -0.75 1.25
N SER A 15 -9.40 -0.79 2.24
CA SER A 15 -8.54 -1.95 2.46
C SER A 15 -8.50 -2.40 3.90
N GLN A 16 -8.24 -3.69 4.06
CA GLN A 16 -8.00 -4.31 5.36
C GLN A 16 -6.78 -5.21 5.27
N GLY A 17 -5.99 -5.22 6.34
CA GLY A 17 -4.77 -6.02 6.38
C GLY A 17 -4.14 -6.07 7.75
N GLU A 18 -2.95 -6.65 7.80
CA GLU A 18 -2.15 -6.71 9.02
C GLU A 18 -0.73 -6.24 8.76
N MET A 19 -0.15 -5.66 9.81
CA MET A 19 1.23 -5.22 9.85
C MET A 19 1.96 -5.82 11.04
N LEU A 20 3.20 -6.22 10.76
CA LEU A 20 4.23 -6.49 11.76
C LEU A 20 5.27 -5.40 11.69
N SER A 21 5.71 -4.91 12.84
CA SER A 21 6.74 -3.89 12.93
C SER A 21 7.73 -4.20 14.04
N ALA A 22 8.95 -3.70 13.86
CA ALA A 22 10.01 -3.77 14.86
C ALA A 22 10.67 -2.40 14.96
N MET A 23 10.69 -1.85 16.17
CA MET A 23 11.48 -0.66 16.49
C MET A 23 12.84 -1.11 17.04
N THR A 24 13.88 -0.38 16.68
CA THR A 24 15.21 -0.60 17.26
C THR A 24 15.49 0.42 18.37
N PRO A 25 16.52 0.19 19.21
CA PRO A 25 16.97 1.20 20.16
C PRO A 25 17.54 2.46 19.49
N SER A 26 17.94 2.38 18.22
CA SER A 26 18.48 3.51 17.46
C SER A 26 17.33 4.38 16.95
N GLN A 27 17.32 5.65 17.37
CA GLN A 27 16.32 6.61 16.94
C GLN A 27 16.24 6.69 15.41
N GLY A 28 15.01 6.68 14.88
CA GLY A 28 14.74 6.73 13.45
C GLY A 28 15.06 5.43 12.70
N SER A 29 15.38 4.33 13.40
CA SER A 29 15.64 3.03 12.78
C SER A 29 14.59 2.00 13.18
N ALA A 30 13.92 1.44 12.19
CA ALA A 30 12.80 0.51 12.36
C ALA A 30 12.52 -0.24 11.06
N GLY A 31 11.75 -1.31 11.14
CA GLY A 31 11.26 -2.06 9.99
C GLY A 31 9.79 -2.42 10.13
N TYR A 32 9.11 -2.57 9.00
CA TYR A 32 7.76 -3.11 8.98
C TYR A 32 7.47 -3.88 7.69
N VAL A 33 6.52 -4.81 7.80
CA VAL A 33 5.91 -5.49 6.66
C VAL A 33 4.41 -5.49 6.85
N ALA A 34 3.68 -5.45 5.74
CA ALA A 34 2.23 -5.54 5.75
C ALA A 34 1.70 -6.20 4.49
N ILE A 35 0.55 -6.85 4.59
CA ILE A 35 -0.25 -7.30 3.46
C ILE A 35 -1.67 -6.79 3.69
N GLU A 36 -2.26 -6.18 2.67
CA GLU A 36 -3.63 -5.65 2.73
C GLU A 36 -4.41 -5.99 1.45
N GLN A 37 -5.67 -6.40 1.63
CA GLN A 37 -6.62 -6.59 0.56
C GLN A 37 -7.35 -5.27 0.31
N VAL A 38 -7.22 -4.73 -0.91
CA VAL A 38 -7.94 -3.56 -1.39
C VAL A 38 -9.18 -4.02 -2.14
N ILE A 39 -10.33 -3.39 -1.89
CA ILE A 39 -11.61 -3.66 -2.57
C ILE A 39 -12.25 -2.32 -2.94
N GLY A 40 -12.60 -2.15 -4.21
CA GLY A 40 -13.23 -0.92 -4.69
C GLY A 40 -13.11 -0.74 -6.19
N GLU A 41 -12.87 0.52 -6.58
CA GLU A 41 -12.78 0.95 -7.97
C GLU A 41 -11.44 1.62 -8.25
N LEU A 42 -10.80 1.24 -9.36
CA LEU A 42 -9.61 1.90 -9.92
C LEU A 42 -9.96 2.46 -11.29
N GLU A 43 -9.96 3.79 -11.45
CA GLU A 43 -10.43 4.50 -12.64
C GLU A 43 -11.81 4.01 -13.12
N GLY A 44 -12.70 3.72 -12.16
CA GLY A 44 -14.06 3.23 -12.40
C GLY A 44 -14.18 1.72 -12.67
N LYS A 45 -13.07 0.98 -12.77
CA LYS A 45 -13.07 -0.49 -12.91
C LYS A 45 -13.18 -1.16 -11.54
N LYS A 46 -14.18 -2.03 -11.37
CA LYS A 46 -14.47 -2.70 -10.10
C LYS A 46 -13.68 -3.98 -9.93
N GLY A 47 -13.13 -4.14 -8.74
CA GLY A 47 -12.50 -5.39 -8.37
C GLY A 47 -11.81 -5.31 -7.01
N SER A 48 -10.86 -6.21 -6.83
CA SER A 48 -10.00 -6.26 -5.66
C SER A 48 -8.59 -6.60 -6.08
N PHE A 49 -7.61 -6.24 -5.26
CA PHE A 49 -6.20 -6.63 -5.42
C PHE A 49 -5.48 -6.53 -4.09
N VAL A 50 -4.34 -7.20 -3.95
CA VAL A 50 -3.57 -7.22 -2.70
C VAL A 50 -2.32 -6.36 -2.84
N LEU A 51 -2.06 -5.51 -1.86
CA LEU A 51 -0.81 -4.77 -1.73
C LEU A 51 0.09 -5.44 -0.68
N GLN A 52 1.38 -5.57 -1.00
CA GLN A 52 2.41 -6.03 -0.08
C GLN A 52 3.43 -4.92 0.17
N HIS A 53 3.78 -4.75 1.44
CA HIS A 53 4.66 -3.70 1.94
C HIS A 53 5.93 -4.31 2.52
N PHE A 54 7.06 -3.66 2.23
CA PHE A 54 8.32 -3.87 2.91
C PHE A 54 8.97 -2.51 3.15
N GLY A 55 8.91 -2.05 4.40
CA GLY A 55 9.41 -0.75 4.80
C GLY A 55 10.60 -0.85 5.75
N THR A 56 11.61 -0.03 5.51
CA THR A 56 12.78 0.10 6.37
C THR A 56 13.07 1.57 6.60
N MET A 57 13.36 1.93 7.86
CA MET A 57 13.90 3.24 8.22
C MET A 57 15.34 3.03 8.70
N ASP A 58 16.29 3.75 8.11
CA ASP A 58 17.69 3.80 8.54
C ASP A 58 18.00 5.23 9.01
N LYS A 59 17.98 5.43 10.33
CA LYS A 59 18.30 6.71 10.99
C LYS A 59 17.52 7.89 10.38
N GLY A 60 16.23 7.69 10.12
CA GLY A 60 15.34 8.69 9.53
C GLY A 60 15.34 8.76 8.01
N GLN A 61 16.10 7.89 7.31
CA GLN A 61 15.93 7.67 5.88
C GLN A 61 14.97 6.51 5.64
N ASP A 62 13.81 6.83 5.07
CA ASP A 62 12.75 5.86 4.82
C ASP A 62 12.87 5.26 3.42
N SER A 63 12.72 3.95 3.34
CA SER A 63 12.57 3.21 2.09
C SER A 63 11.34 2.32 2.18
N LEU A 64 10.54 2.33 1.12
CA LEU A 64 9.31 1.55 1.03
C LEU A 64 9.21 0.89 -0.33
N ILE A 65 9.08 -0.43 -0.31
CA ILE A 65 8.61 -1.23 -1.44
C ILE A 65 7.15 -1.55 -1.17
N LEU A 66 6.26 -1.10 -2.06
CA LEU A 66 4.83 -1.33 -1.95
C LEU A 66 4.29 -1.69 -3.34
N ASN A 67 3.94 -2.96 -3.51
CA ASN A 67 3.62 -3.55 -4.81
C ASN A 67 2.29 -4.29 -4.77
N VAL A 68 1.62 -4.36 -5.91
CA VAL A 68 0.53 -5.30 -6.14
C VAL A 68 1.12 -6.71 -6.15
N ILE A 69 0.55 -7.63 -5.37
CA ILE A 69 0.91 -9.05 -5.44
C ILE A 69 0.48 -9.57 -6.82
N PRO A 70 1.36 -10.21 -7.61
CA PRO A 70 1.02 -10.76 -8.92
C PRO A 70 -0.25 -11.61 -8.87
N ASP A 71 -1.10 -11.45 -9.88
CA ASP A 71 -2.34 -12.22 -10.06
C ASP A 71 -3.35 -12.12 -8.89
N SER A 72 -3.20 -11.13 -8.02
CA SER A 72 -4.17 -10.86 -6.93
C SER A 72 -5.38 -10.05 -7.38
N GLY A 73 -5.31 -9.46 -8.56
CA GLY A 73 -6.39 -8.72 -9.19
C GLY A 73 -7.61 -9.60 -9.49
N THR A 74 -8.82 -9.09 -9.22
CA THR A 74 -10.08 -9.80 -9.51
C THR A 74 -11.03 -8.96 -10.36
N ASN A 75 -11.98 -9.63 -11.03
CA ASN A 75 -13.00 -8.99 -11.86
C ASN A 75 -12.35 -8.07 -12.92
N GLU A 76 -12.74 -6.80 -12.98
CA GLU A 76 -12.22 -5.85 -13.97
C GLU A 76 -10.77 -5.42 -13.69
N LEU A 77 -10.19 -5.89 -12.58
CA LEU A 77 -8.80 -5.67 -12.19
C LEU A 77 -7.92 -6.93 -12.36
N GLU A 78 -8.42 -8.00 -12.98
CA GLU A 78 -7.59 -9.16 -13.35
C GLU A 78 -6.41 -8.72 -14.24
N GLY A 79 -5.21 -9.22 -13.95
CA GLY A 79 -3.98 -8.83 -14.65
C GLY A 79 -3.33 -7.55 -14.11
N LEU A 80 -3.90 -6.90 -13.10
CA LEU A 80 -3.30 -5.70 -12.48
C LEU A 80 -1.89 -6.00 -11.97
N THR A 81 -0.94 -5.19 -12.41
CA THR A 81 0.43 -5.14 -11.88
C THR A 81 0.78 -3.69 -11.55
N GLY A 82 1.63 -3.46 -10.56
CA GLY A 82 2.02 -2.09 -10.24
C GLY A 82 2.73 -1.92 -8.90
N SER A 83 3.13 -0.69 -8.65
CA SER A 83 3.76 -0.24 -7.42
C SER A 83 3.15 1.10 -7.00
N MET A 84 3.00 1.32 -5.70
CA MET A 84 2.50 2.58 -5.18
C MET A 84 3.53 3.24 -4.26
N LYS A 85 3.62 4.56 -4.36
CA LYS A 85 4.39 5.40 -3.45
C LYS A 85 3.44 6.12 -2.52
N ILE A 86 3.91 6.40 -1.31
CA ILE A 86 3.16 7.18 -0.31
C ILE A 86 3.98 8.43 0.00
N ARG A 87 3.32 9.57 0.01
CA ARG A 87 3.91 10.85 0.40
C ARG A 87 3.02 11.52 1.45
N ILE A 88 3.63 12.17 2.42
CA ILE A 88 2.92 12.85 3.51
C ILE A 88 3.14 14.34 3.37
N GLU A 89 2.08 15.09 3.15
CA GLU A 89 2.12 16.54 3.01
C GLU A 89 1.14 17.18 3.99
N ASN A 90 1.64 18.05 4.87
CA ASN A 90 0.84 18.73 5.89
C ASN A 90 -0.03 17.75 6.74
N GLY A 91 0.51 16.56 7.03
CA GLY A 91 -0.19 15.52 7.79
C GLY A 91 -1.21 14.69 6.99
N VAL A 92 -1.35 14.94 5.70
CA VAL A 92 -2.23 14.17 4.80
C VAL A 92 -1.42 13.13 4.04
N HIS A 93 -1.88 11.89 4.05
CA HIS A 93 -1.31 10.81 3.24
C HIS A 93 -1.84 10.89 1.81
N HIS A 94 -0.93 10.99 0.86
CA HIS A 94 -1.19 10.87 -0.57
C HIS A 94 -0.54 9.59 -1.10
N TYR A 95 -1.11 9.06 -2.18
CA TYR A 95 -0.55 7.94 -2.92
C TYR A 95 -0.29 8.35 -4.37
N ASP A 96 0.78 7.80 -4.95
CA ASP A 96 1.00 7.81 -6.38
C ASP A 96 1.05 6.35 -6.83
N PHE A 97 0.07 5.91 -7.62
CA PHE A 97 -0.04 4.51 -8.04
C PHE A 97 0.35 4.36 -9.51
N GLN A 98 1.47 3.69 -9.76
CA GLN A 98 1.91 3.35 -11.10
C GLN A 98 1.55 1.89 -11.39
N TYR A 99 0.71 1.65 -12.39
CA TYR A 99 0.20 0.33 -12.70
C TYR A 99 0.03 0.07 -14.19
N THR A 100 -0.23 -1.19 -14.52
CA THR A 100 -0.69 -1.66 -15.83
C THR A 100 -1.82 -2.65 -15.61
N LEU A 101 -2.83 -2.58 -16.47
CA LEU A 101 -4.03 -3.40 -16.43
C LEU A 101 -4.47 -3.77 -17.85
#